data_AF-A0A349XY72-F1
#
_entry.id   AF-A0A349XY72-F1
#
_cell.length_a   1.000
_cell.length_b   1.000
_cell.length_c   1.000
_cell.angle_alpha   90.00
_cell.angle_beta   90.00
_cell.angle_gamma   90.00
#
_symmetry.space_group_name_H-M   'P 1'
#
loop_
_entity.id
_entity.type
_entity.pdbx_description
1 polymer ?
#
loop_
_entity_poly.entity_id
_entity_poly.type
_entity_poly.pdbx_seq_one_letter_code
_entity_poly.pdbx_strand_id
1 'polypeptide(L)'
;ALKDVAPGIFTCKSGRWCVARAESGEWIIVLEDGRLAGKACDIADIVIASRRTSFAQCRSGALLLNRDILRRIGSVEIDFARSDQPGVVGRLRASTAGANRPWSEHRYYDWKTGRFDRELPETITRLLAASQ
;
A
#
# COMPACT_ATOMS: atom_id res chain seq x y z
N ALA A 1 -15.39 -17.81 2.31
CA ALA A 1 -14.34 -17.65 1.29
C ALA A 1 -13.01 -17.19 1.88
N LEU A 2 -12.96 -16.17 2.76
CA LEU A 2 -11.71 -15.73 3.40
C LEU A 2 -11.30 -16.51 4.66
N LYS A 3 -12.14 -17.43 5.17
CA LYS A 3 -11.97 -18.03 6.50
C LYS A 3 -10.89 -19.13 6.58
N ASP A 4 -10.37 -19.61 5.46
CA ASP A 4 -9.50 -20.81 5.40
C ASP A 4 -8.13 -20.54 4.75
N VAL A 5 -7.68 -19.27 4.73
CA VAL A 5 -6.35 -18.94 4.17
C VAL A 5 -5.27 -19.34 5.17
N ALA A 6 -4.43 -20.29 4.80
CA ALA A 6 -3.23 -20.64 5.56
C ALA A 6 -2.31 -19.41 5.69
N PRO A 7 -1.73 -19.13 6.87
CA PRO A 7 -0.78 -18.04 7.04
C PRO A 7 0.39 -18.11 6.06
N GLY A 8 0.91 -16.94 5.66
CA GLY A 8 2.08 -16.83 4.80
C GLY A 8 1.85 -17.15 3.32
N ILE A 9 0.62 -17.53 2.93
CA ILE A 9 0.30 -17.88 1.53
C ILE A 9 -0.75 -16.92 0.97
N PHE A 10 -0.47 -16.38 -0.22
CA PHE A 10 -1.47 -15.62 -0.97
C PHE A 10 -2.42 -16.57 -1.71
N THR A 11 -3.71 -16.40 -1.45
CA THR A 11 -4.79 -17.04 -2.22
C THR A 11 -5.39 -16.02 -3.17
N CYS A 12 -5.41 -16.35 -4.47
CA CYS A 12 -5.84 -15.41 -5.50
C CYS A 12 -7.14 -15.83 -6.18
N LYS A 13 -7.97 -14.82 -6.48
CA LYS A 13 -9.07 -14.92 -7.44
C LYS A 13 -8.71 -14.07 -8.65
N SER A 14 -8.46 -14.75 -9.77
CA SER A 14 -8.03 -14.15 -11.04
C SER A 14 -8.82 -12.88 -11.40
N GLY A 15 -8.10 -11.82 -11.75
CA GLY A 15 -8.66 -10.54 -12.19
C GLY A 15 -9.34 -9.72 -11.09
N ARG A 16 -9.26 -10.16 -9.82
CA ARG A 16 -9.96 -9.51 -8.71
C ARG A 16 -9.02 -9.16 -7.57
N TRP A 17 -8.44 -10.15 -6.92
CA TRP A 17 -7.62 -9.95 -5.72
C TRP A 17 -6.74 -11.15 -5.39
N CYS A 18 -5.69 -10.89 -4.62
CA CYS A 18 -4.95 -11.88 -3.84
C CYS A 18 -5.02 -11.48 -2.36
N VAL A 19 -5.30 -12.43 -1.48
CA VAL A 19 -5.35 -12.20 -0.03
C VAL A 19 -4.39 -13.13 0.67
N ALA A 20 -3.66 -12.61 1.65
CA ALA A 20 -2.88 -13.39 2.60
C ALA A 20 -3.17 -12.94 4.03
N ARG A 21 -2.93 -13.85 4.96
CA ARG A 21 -2.79 -13.52 6.38
C ARG A 21 -1.33 -13.68 6.76
N ALA A 22 -0.73 -12.64 7.33
CA ALA A 22 0.63 -12.72 7.86
C ALA A 22 0.69 -13.72 9.02
N GLU A 23 1.88 -14.22 9.34
CA GLU A 23 2.05 -15.10 10.51
C GLU A 23 1.67 -14.39 11.82
N SER A 24 1.92 -13.08 11.89
CA SER A 24 1.52 -12.19 12.97
C SER A 24 0.00 -11.93 13.04
N GLY A 25 -0.75 -12.30 12.00
CA GLY A 25 -2.22 -12.33 12.00
C GLY A 25 -2.91 -11.25 11.16
N GLU A 26 -2.18 -10.26 10.67
CA GLU A 26 -2.71 -9.15 9.88
C GLU A 26 -3.09 -9.59 8.46
N TRP A 27 -4.15 -8.98 7.94
CA TRP A 27 -4.69 -9.25 6.62
C TRP A 27 -4.11 -8.30 5.57
N ILE A 28 -3.57 -8.90 4.50
CA ILE A 28 -3.02 -8.21 3.35
C ILE A 28 -3.90 -8.52 2.14
N ILE A 29 -4.44 -7.48 1.50
CA ILE A 29 -5.23 -7.62 0.27
C ILE A 29 -4.56 -6.86 -0.87
N VAL A 30 -4.17 -7.58 -1.91
CA VAL A 30 -3.71 -7.02 -3.19
C VAL A 30 -4.88 -7.01 -4.15
N LEU A 31 -5.20 -5.85 -4.72
CA LEU A 31 -6.32 -5.64 -5.63
C LEU A 31 -5.85 -5.48 -7.07
N GLU A 32 -6.51 -6.23 -7.95
CA GLU A 32 -6.45 -6.06 -9.40
C GLU A 32 -7.65 -5.26 -9.92
N ASP A 33 -8.82 -5.38 -9.27
CA ASP A 33 -10.01 -4.55 -9.53
C ASP A 33 -10.13 -3.44 -8.47
N GLY A 34 -9.81 -2.20 -8.87
CA GLY A 34 -9.85 -1.02 -7.99
C GLY A 34 -11.25 -0.69 -7.43
N ARG A 35 -12.33 -1.21 -8.02
CA ARG A 35 -13.70 -1.02 -7.48
C ARG A 35 -13.92 -1.73 -6.15
N LEU A 36 -13.05 -2.69 -5.82
CA LEU A 36 -13.09 -3.43 -4.56
C LEU A 36 -12.37 -2.69 -3.42
N ALA A 37 -11.70 -1.56 -3.69
CA ALA A 37 -10.86 -0.86 -2.72
C ALA A 37 -11.60 -0.49 -1.42
N GLY A 38 -12.83 0.00 -1.51
CA GLY A 38 -13.62 0.34 -0.32
C GLY A 38 -13.85 -0.88 0.58
N LYS A 39 -14.37 -1.97 0.01
CA LYS A 39 -14.61 -3.22 0.76
C LYS A 39 -13.33 -3.83 1.31
N ALA A 40 -12.21 -3.70 0.60
CA ALA A 40 -10.92 -4.18 1.08
C ALA A 40 -10.43 -3.36 2.27
N CYS A 41 -10.56 -2.03 2.23
CA CYS A 41 -10.26 -1.16 3.37
C CYS A 41 -11.06 -1.53 4.62
N ASP A 42 -12.29 -2.01 4.46
CA ASP A 42 -13.16 -2.35 5.61
C ASP A 42 -12.74 -3.63 6.34
N ILE A 43 -11.97 -4.52 5.70
CA ILE A 43 -11.69 -5.87 6.21
C ILE A 43 -10.20 -6.22 6.31
N ALA A 44 -9.32 -5.40 5.74
CA ALA A 44 -7.89 -5.64 5.71
C ALA A 44 -7.13 -4.62 6.55
N ASP A 45 -5.96 -5.01 7.01
CA ASP A 45 -5.02 -4.14 7.68
C ASP A 45 -4.15 -3.38 6.67
N ILE A 46 -3.80 -4.04 5.57
CA ILE A 46 -3.02 -3.49 4.46
C ILE A 46 -3.71 -3.79 3.13
N VAL A 47 -3.94 -2.74 2.34
CA VAL A 47 -4.51 -2.80 0.98
C VAL A 47 -3.49 -2.29 -0.03
N ILE A 48 -3.11 -3.14 -0.98
CA ILE A 48 -2.29 -2.77 -2.12
C ILE A 48 -3.18 -2.73 -3.37
N ALA A 49 -3.29 -1.59 -4.02
CA ALA A 49 -4.10 -1.44 -5.23
C ALA A 49 -3.23 -1.07 -6.44
N SER A 50 -3.10 -2.00 -7.38
CA SER A 50 -2.37 -1.80 -8.64
C SER A 50 -3.06 -0.81 -9.60
N ARG A 51 -4.34 -0.52 -9.35
CA ARG A 51 -5.16 0.46 -10.07
C ARG A 51 -5.33 1.74 -9.26
N ARG A 52 -5.62 2.85 -9.95
CA ARG A 52 -5.96 4.11 -9.28
C ARG A 52 -7.28 3.93 -8.51
N THR A 53 -7.28 4.33 -7.25
CA THR A 53 -8.47 4.42 -6.39
C THR A 53 -9.00 5.85 -6.41
N SER A 54 -10.29 6.05 -6.12
CA SER A 54 -10.88 7.40 -6.03
C SER A 54 -10.48 8.17 -4.76
N PHE A 55 -9.74 7.51 -3.86
CA PHE A 55 -9.28 8.04 -2.58
C PHE A 55 -7.82 7.66 -2.33
N ALA A 56 -7.11 8.48 -1.55
CA ALA A 56 -5.69 8.28 -1.24
C ALA A 56 -5.44 7.51 0.07
N GLN A 57 -6.46 7.36 0.93
CA GLN A 57 -6.36 6.67 2.22
C GLN A 57 -7.66 5.96 2.59
N CYS A 58 -7.57 4.85 3.31
CA CYS A 58 -8.74 4.17 3.87
C CYS A 58 -9.27 4.93 5.08
N ARG A 59 -10.60 5.10 5.19
CA ARG A 59 -11.23 5.71 6.37
C ARG A 59 -11.14 4.80 7.61
N SER A 60 -11.08 3.49 7.41
CA SER A 60 -10.94 2.48 8.46
C SER A 60 -9.59 2.55 9.21
N GLY A 61 -8.61 3.29 8.70
CA GLY A 61 -7.25 3.32 9.22
C GLY A 61 -6.32 2.28 8.60
N ALA A 62 -6.84 1.38 7.76
CA ALA A 62 -6.02 0.44 6.99
C ALA A 62 -5.00 1.17 6.11
N LEU A 63 -3.80 0.61 6.00
CA LEU A 63 -2.75 1.18 5.14
C LEU A 63 -3.12 0.95 3.67
N LEU A 64 -3.30 2.03 2.91
CA LEU A 64 -3.54 1.96 1.47
C LEU A 64 -2.27 2.32 0.68
N LEU A 65 -1.79 1.38 -0.13
CA LEU A 65 -0.77 1.59 -1.14
C LEU A 65 -1.40 1.49 -2.52
N ASN A 66 -1.90 2.62 -3.02
CA ASN A 66 -2.50 2.67 -4.35
C ASN A 66 -1.46 2.91 -5.46
N ARG A 67 -1.92 2.83 -6.71
CA ARG A 67 -1.08 3.05 -7.90
C ARG A 67 -0.30 4.37 -7.86
N ASP A 68 -0.92 5.47 -7.42
CA ASP A 68 -0.27 6.78 -7.46
C ASP A 68 0.87 6.85 -6.44
N ILE A 69 0.68 6.26 -5.25
CA ILE A 69 1.71 6.12 -4.21
C ILE A 69 2.83 5.20 -4.70
N LEU A 70 2.51 3.98 -5.15
CA LEU A 70 3.48 3.00 -5.63
C LEU A 70 4.28 3.50 -6.84
N ARG A 71 3.64 4.28 -7.72
CA ARG A 71 4.35 4.96 -8.80
C ARG A 71 5.40 5.92 -8.26
N ARG A 72 5.14 6.67 -7.19
CA ARG A 72 6.11 7.63 -6.61
C ARG A 72 7.24 6.93 -5.85
N ILE A 73 6.91 5.94 -5.02
CA ILE A 73 7.88 5.34 -4.07
C ILE A 73 8.50 4.02 -4.56
N GLY A 74 7.96 3.42 -5.62
CA GLY A 74 8.47 2.21 -6.24
C GLY A 74 8.02 0.94 -5.53
N SER A 75 8.84 -0.12 -5.59
CA SER A 75 8.59 -1.33 -4.83
C SER A 75 8.77 -1.04 -3.34
N VAL A 76 7.99 -1.73 -2.50
CA VAL A 76 8.01 -1.55 -1.06
C VAL A 76 8.33 -2.84 -0.35
N GLU A 77 9.00 -2.70 0.79
CA GLU A 77 9.15 -3.73 1.81
C GLU A 77 8.42 -3.24 3.06
N ILE A 78 7.66 -4.12 3.70
CA ILE A 78 6.83 -3.81 4.86
C ILE A 78 7.26 -4.74 5.99
N ASP A 79 7.71 -4.14 7.09
CA ASP A 79 7.89 -4.85 8.35
C ASP A 79 6.67 -4.57 9.24
N PHE A 80 6.01 -5.63 9.70
CA PHE A 80 4.89 -5.51 10.63
C PHE A 80 5.35 -4.89 11.96
N ALA A 81 4.43 -4.15 12.57
CA ALA A 81 4.68 -3.54 13.86
C ALA A 81 4.89 -4.61 14.94
N ARG A 82 5.84 -4.36 15.84
CA ARG A 82 5.98 -5.17 17.05
C ARG A 82 4.91 -4.79 18.07
N SER A 83 4.69 -5.62 19.08
CA SER A 83 3.65 -5.41 20.10
C SER A 83 3.77 -4.09 20.89
N ASP A 84 4.97 -3.51 20.91
CA ASP A 84 5.28 -2.22 21.56
C ASP A 84 5.18 -1.01 20.61
N GLN A 85 4.85 -1.23 19.34
CA GLN A 85 4.72 -0.19 18.32
C GLN A 85 3.23 0.08 17.98
N PRO A 86 2.86 1.35 17.75
CA PRO A 86 1.49 1.69 17.37
C PRO A 86 1.21 1.33 15.89
N GLY A 87 0.04 0.76 15.63
CA GLY A 87 -0.44 0.47 14.28
C GLY A 87 0.00 -0.90 13.74
N VAL A 88 -0.25 -1.13 12.45
CA VAL A 88 -0.01 -2.41 11.76
C VAL A 88 1.40 -2.51 11.18
N VAL A 89 1.94 -1.39 10.70
CA VAL A 89 3.23 -1.34 10.02
C VAL A 89 4.23 -0.60 10.90
N GLY A 90 5.30 -1.28 11.29
CA GLY A 90 6.39 -0.71 12.06
C GLY A 90 7.42 -0.02 11.18
N ARG A 91 7.67 -0.57 9.98
CA ARG A 91 8.64 -0.03 9.02
C ARG A 91 8.16 -0.20 7.58
N LEU A 92 8.42 0.81 6.76
CA LEU A 92 8.15 0.81 5.33
C LEU A 92 9.39 1.29 4.57
N ARG A 93 10.05 0.40 3.85
CA ARG A 93 11.13 0.79 2.92
C ARG A 93 10.59 0.85 1.51
N ALA A 94 11.10 1.78 0.72
CA ALA A 94 10.69 1.91 -0.66
C ALA A 94 11.90 2.20 -1.57
N SER A 95 11.91 1.59 -2.75
CA SER A 95 13.07 1.60 -3.65
C SER A 95 13.45 2.99 -4.19
N THR A 96 12.49 3.91 -4.27
CA THR A 96 12.70 5.26 -4.82
C THR A 96 12.31 6.38 -3.87
N ALA A 97 11.88 6.08 -2.64
CA ALA A 97 11.62 7.12 -1.64
C ALA A 97 12.92 7.89 -1.34
N GLY A 98 12.84 9.23 -1.31
CA GLY A 98 13.99 10.11 -1.02
C GLY A 98 15.05 10.20 -2.13
N ALA A 99 15.06 9.30 -3.11
CA ALA A 99 15.99 9.33 -4.23
C ALA A 99 15.49 10.28 -5.33
N ASN A 100 15.75 11.58 -5.18
CA ASN A 100 15.42 12.58 -6.20
C ASN A 100 16.42 12.53 -7.37
N ARG A 101 16.31 11.48 -8.20
CA ARG A 101 17.14 11.28 -9.38
C ARG A 101 16.49 11.93 -10.61
N PRO A 102 17.22 12.69 -11.44
CA PRO A 102 16.65 13.35 -12.62
C PRO A 102 15.89 12.40 -13.57
N TRP A 103 16.35 11.16 -13.73
CA TRP A 103 15.68 10.17 -14.57
C TRP A 103 14.42 9.55 -13.96
N SER A 104 14.14 9.79 -12.67
CA SER A 104 12.93 9.33 -11.98
C SER A 104 11.81 10.39 -11.95
N GLU A 105 12.06 11.60 -12.47
CA GLU A 105 11.10 12.72 -12.43
C GLU A 105 9.73 12.39 -13.03
N HIS A 106 9.73 11.60 -14.11
CA HIS A 106 8.51 11.17 -14.79
C HIS A 106 7.52 10.42 -13.88
N ARG A 107 7.98 9.84 -12.77
CA ARG A 107 7.15 9.11 -11.80
C ARG A 107 6.21 10.03 -11.02
N TYR A 108 6.55 11.31 -10.89
CA TYR A 108 5.77 12.32 -10.18
C TYR A 108 4.75 13.03 -11.09
N TYR A 109 4.83 12.86 -12.41
CA TYR A 109 3.94 13.54 -13.35
C TYR A 109 2.51 12.98 -13.31
N ASP A 110 1.52 13.84 -13.04
CA ASP A 110 0.11 13.51 -13.17
C ASP A 110 -0.46 14.13 -14.46
N TRP A 111 -0.72 13.26 -15.44
CA TRP A 111 -1.17 13.65 -16.77
C TRP A 111 -2.55 14.33 -16.78
N LYS A 112 -3.40 14.09 -15.77
CA LYS A 112 -4.72 14.71 -15.68
C LYS A 112 -4.64 16.19 -15.34
N THR A 113 -3.73 16.55 -14.45
CA THR A 113 -3.50 17.94 -14.03
C THR A 113 -2.41 18.61 -14.85
N GLY A 114 -1.60 17.83 -15.57
CA GLY A 114 -0.46 18.31 -16.34
C GLY A 114 0.71 18.77 -15.46
N ARG A 115 0.77 18.32 -14.20
CA ARG A 115 1.72 18.82 -13.19
C ARG A 115 2.52 17.70 -12.54
N PHE A 116 3.68 18.05 -12.02
CA PHE A 116 4.46 17.17 -11.14
C PHE A 116 3.90 17.28 -9.72
N ASP A 117 3.55 16.14 -9.13
CA ASP A 117 3.05 16.01 -7.76
C ASP A 117 3.91 14.99 -7.00
N ARG A 118 4.55 15.49 -5.95
CA ARG A 118 5.46 14.76 -5.06
C ARG A 118 4.84 14.48 -3.69
N GLU A 119 3.63 14.96 -3.44
CA GLU A 119 2.98 14.79 -2.15
C GLU A 119 2.66 13.32 -1.91
N LEU A 120 2.77 12.89 -0.66
CA LEU A 120 2.38 11.57 -0.21
C LEU A 120 1.46 11.74 1.00
N PRO A 121 0.50 10.82 1.21
CA PRO A 121 -0.30 10.84 2.43
C PRO A 121 0.60 10.81 3.67
N GLU A 122 0.20 11.54 4.72
CA GLU A 122 1.01 11.73 5.92
C GLU A 122 1.46 10.41 6.55
N THR A 123 0.58 9.40 6.59
CA THR A 123 0.89 8.05 7.07
C THR A 123 2.07 7.43 6.32
N ILE A 124 2.12 7.57 4.98
CA ILE A 124 3.22 7.04 4.16
C ILE A 124 4.51 7.79 4.46
N THR A 125 4.45 9.12 4.50
CA THR A 125 5.61 9.97 4.82
C THR A 125 6.21 9.60 6.18
N ARG A 126 5.37 9.40 7.19
CA ARG A 126 5.80 9.01 8.55
C ARG A 126 6.46 7.64 8.58
N LEU A 127 5.86 6.64 7.91
CA LEU A 127 6.40 5.29 7.85
C LEU A 127 7.75 5.24 7.10
N LEU A 128 7.89 5.99 6.00
CA LEU A 128 9.16 6.11 5.28
C LEU A 128 10.25 6.80 6.11
N ALA A 129 9.90 7.79 6.93
CA ALA A 129 10.84 8.47 7.82
C ALA A 129 11.33 7.57 8.96
N ALA A 130 10.47 6.72 9.52
CA ALA A 130 10.83 5.76 10.57
C ALA A 130 11.72 4.59 10.10
N SER A 131 11.99 4.53 8.79
CA SER A 131 12.69 3.43 8.13
C SER A 131 14.11 3.78 7.68
N GLN A 132 14.51 5.04 7.86
CA GLN A 132 15.83 5.59 7.55
C GLN A 132 16.77 5.49 8.75
#